data_AF-A0A6P0Z0S5-F1
#
_entry.id   AF-A0A6P0Z0S5-F1
#
_cell.length_a   1.000
_cell.length_b   1.000
_cell.length_c   1.000
_cell.angle_alpha   90.00
_cell.angle_beta   90.00
_cell.angle_gamma   90.00
#
_symmetry.space_group_name_H-M   'P 1'
#
loop_
_entity.id
_entity.type
_entity.pdbx_description
1 polymer ?
#
loop_
_entity_poly.entity_id
_entity_poly.type
_entity_poly.pdbx_seq_one_letter_code
_entity_poly.pdbx_strand_id
1 'polypeptide(L)'
;MNNEHKKVMNENTLQALSWALKASQGRFSLILARCNYASLRRQMVQQLQSQLLEGASLVLTEITLHKSVKKLFATLKNQLGQKQPQALMVFGLESLSNLEQVLTAANQVREEFGKHFHFPLVLWVTDEVMRRLIRLAPDFYSWATSVEFAITTDDLIKFIEQTADAVVAKVLDAGAGIFLDNTALNLEIGSPLRTELESARQELITRGARLNRKQEASLEFIIGRELDNLQQDARQHYERSLALW
;
A
#
# COMPACT_ATOMS: atom_id res chain seq x y z
N MET A 1 18.75 8.42 7.38
CA MET A 1 18.93 7.00 7.01
C MET A 1 19.20 6.96 5.51
N ASN A 2 20.36 6.44 5.07
CA ASN A 2 20.84 6.58 3.70
C ASN A 2 19.93 5.82 2.70
N ASN A 3 19.66 6.38 1.52
CA ASN A 3 18.78 5.77 0.50
C ASN A 3 19.27 4.38 0.07
N GLU A 4 20.59 4.21 -0.03
CA GLU A 4 21.22 2.91 -0.33
C GLU A 4 20.87 1.84 0.71
N HIS A 5 20.84 2.20 1.99
CA HIS A 5 20.50 1.26 3.05
C HIS A 5 19.07 0.72 2.89
N LYS A 6 18.10 1.59 2.53
CA LYS A 6 16.71 1.15 2.28
C LYS A 6 16.59 0.27 1.03
N LYS A 7 17.35 0.56 -0.03
CA LYS A 7 17.37 -0.30 -1.23
C LYS A 7 17.90 -1.70 -0.90
N VAL A 8 19.04 -1.78 -0.23
CA VAL A 8 19.63 -3.06 0.22
C VAL A 8 18.68 -3.80 1.17
N MET A 9 18.02 -3.08 2.09
CA MET A 9 17.03 -3.67 2.99
C MET A 9 15.84 -4.27 2.23
N ASN A 10 15.31 -3.56 1.22
CA ASN A 10 14.21 -4.07 0.39
C ASN A 10 14.65 -5.30 -0.42
N GLU A 11 15.87 -5.31 -0.97
CA GLU A 11 16.43 -6.47 -1.67
C GLU A 11 16.56 -7.68 -0.74
N ASN A 12 17.11 -7.48 0.47
CA ASN A 12 17.19 -8.54 1.48
C ASN A 12 15.81 -9.06 1.89
N THR A 13 14.84 -8.15 2.04
CA THR A 13 13.46 -8.49 2.37
C THR A 13 12.79 -9.28 1.24
N LEU A 14 13.05 -8.90 -0.01
CA LEU A 14 12.57 -9.59 -1.19
C LEU A 14 13.13 -11.02 -1.28
N GLN A 15 14.43 -11.17 -1.00
CA GLN A 15 15.07 -12.48 -0.92
C GLN A 15 14.47 -13.34 0.21
N ALA A 16 14.27 -12.77 1.39
CA ALA A 16 13.64 -13.47 2.51
C ALA A 16 12.21 -13.93 2.16
N LEU A 17 11.42 -13.08 1.48
CA LEU A 17 10.09 -13.43 1.01
C LEU A 17 10.15 -14.55 -0.04
N SER A 18 11.04 -14.46 -1.02
CA SER A 18 11.27 -15.50 -2.03
C SER A 18 11.60 -16.85 -1.39
N TRP A 19 12.50 -16.86 -0.41
CA TRP A 19 12.84 -18.06 0.36
C TRP A 19 11.65 -18.61 1.16
N ALA A 20 10.91 -17.74 1.86
CA ALA A 20 9.74 -18.14 2.63
C ALA A 20 8.67 -18.80 1.75
N LEU A 21 8.41 -18.24 0.56
CA LEU A 21 7.48 -18.81 -0.42
C LEU A 21 7.92 -20.20 -0.90
N LYS A 22 9.21 -20.35 -1.26
CA LYS A 22 9.75 -21.66 -1.68
C LYS A 22 9.67 -22.69 -0.57
N ALA A 23 10.04 -22.32 0.66
CA ALA A 23 10.04 -23.22 1.80
C ALA A 23 8.62 -23.63 2.28
N SER A 24 7.59 -22.89 1.89
CA SER A 24 6.20 -23.14 2.27
C SER A 24 5.35 -23.69 1.13
N GLN A 25 5.92 -23.95 -0.04
CA GLN A 25 5.19 -24.55 -1.15
C GLN A 25 4.50 -25.86 -0.73
N GLY A 26 3.22 -26.00 -1.06
CA GLY A 26 2.42 -27.19 -0.72
C GLY A 26 1.88 -27.21 0.72
N ARG A 27 2.17 -26.20 1.55
CA ARG A 27 1.62 -26.05 2.90
C ARG A 27 1.09 -24.64 3.14
N PHE A 28 0.15 -24.52 4.07
CA PHE A 28 -0.32 -23.20 4.48
C PHE A 28 0.79 -22.43 5.22
N SER A 29 1.02 -21.19 4.80
CA SER A 29 1.70 -20.19 5.62
C SER A 29 1.11 -18.83 5.34
N LEU A 30 0.88 -18.03 6.38
CA LEU A 30 0.40 -16.66 6.25
C LEU A 30 1.61 -15.70 6.34
N ILE A 31 1.76 -14.84 5.34
CA ILE A 31 2.80 -13.82 5.28
C ILE A 31 2.14 -12.46 5.09
N LEU A 32 2.52 -11.47 5.87
CA LEU A 32 2.08 -10.09 5.73
C LEU A 32 3.21 -9.29 5.09
N ALA A 33 2.99 -8.84 3.86
CA ALA A 33 3.92 -7.95 3.17
C ALA A 33 3.48 -6.50 3.39
N ARG A 34 4.15 -5.83 4.33
CA ARG A 34 3.87 -4.45 4.71
C ARG A 34 4.49 -3.49 3.70
N CYS A 35 3.65 -2.70 3.04
CA CYS A 35 4.07 -1.66 2.11
C CYS A 35 2.96 -0.61 1.96
N ASN A 36 3.25 0.63 2.36
CA ASN A 36 2.28 1.73 2.26
C ASN A 36 2.11 2.25 0.84
N TYR A 37 3.12 2.11 -0.02
CA TYR A 37 3.17 2.81 -1.30
C TYR A 37 2.87 1.86 -2.46
N ALA A 38 1.85 2.17 -3.25
CA ALA A 38 1.39 1.28 -4.33
C ALA A 38 2.45 1.12 -5.43
N SER A 39 3.23 2.17 -5.71
CA SER A 39 4.34 2.15 -6.66
C SER A 39 5.45 1.19 -6.24
N LEU A 40 5.91 1.30 -4.98
CA LEU A 40 6.91 0.41 -4.41
C LEU A 40 6.41 -1.03 -4.36
N ARG A 41 5.17 -1.25 -3.91
CA ARG A 41 4.55 -2.58 -3.90
C ARG A 41 4.58 -3.23 -5.29
N ARG A 42 4.16 -2.50 -6.32
CA ARG A 42 4.18 -2.99 -7.70
C ARG A 42 5.59 -3.36 -8.14
N GLN A 43 6.57 -2.50 -7.85
CA GLN A 43 7.98 -2.77 -8.17
C GLN A 43 8.47 -4.04 -7.47
N MET A 44 8.19 -4.21 -6.17
CA MET A 44 8.63 -5.40 -5.41
C MET A 44 7.96 -6.68 -5.92
N VAL A 45 6.65 -6.63 -6.23
CA VAL A 45 5.94 -7.78 -6.80
C VAL A 45 6.53 -8.18 -8.15
N GLN A 46 6.79 -7.22 -9.04
CA GLN A 46 7.41 -7.48 -10.34
C GLN A 46 8.81 -8.11 -10.20
N GLN A 47 9.64 -7.54 -9.33
CA GLN A 47 10.98 -8.10 -9.06
C GLN A 47 10.90 -9.52 -8.48
N LEU A 48 9.97 -9.78 -7.55
CA LEU A 48 9.77 -11.11 -6.98
C LEU A 48 9.34 -12.12 -8.06
N GLN A 49 8.41 -11.72 -8.94
CA GLN A 49 7.96 -12.56 -10.05
C GLN A 49 9.10 -12.93 -10.98
N SER A 50 9.90 -11.94 -11.42
CA SER A 50 11.07 -12.19 -12.27
C SER A 50 12.05 -13.17 -11.62
N GLN A 51 12.39 -12.96 -10.34
CA GLN A 51 13.31 -13.85 -9.61
C GLN A 51 12.79 -15.30 -9.47
N LEU A 52 11.49 -15.47 -9.28
CA LEU A 52 10.88 -16.80 -9.13
C LEU A 52 10.70 -17.52 -10.47
N LEU A 53 10.42 -16.78 -11.55
CA LEU A 53 10.31 -17.31 -12.91
C LEU A 53 11.67 -17.72 -13.49
N GLU A 54 12.69 -16.87 -13.35
CA GLU A 54 14.04 -17.14 -13.89
C GLU A 54 14.64 -18.42 -13.29
N GLY A 55 14.35 -18.71 -12.02
CA GLY A 55 14.75 -19.95 -11.37
C GLY A 55 13.82 -21.14 -11.62
N ALA A 56 12.81 -21.01 -12.51
CA ALA A 56 11.71 -21.96 -12.73
C ALA A 56 11.11 -22.54 -11.43
N SER A 57 11.13 -21.73 -10.36
CA SER A 57 10.94 -22.23 -9.00
C SER A 57 9.48 -22.21 -8.59
N LEU A 58 8.76 -21.13 -8.93
CA LEU A 58 7.41 -20.91 -8.44
C LEU A 58 6.64 -19.90 -9.30
N VAL A 59 5.34 -20.14 -9.52
CA VAL A 59 4.40 -19.21 -10.17
C VAL A 59 3.50 -18.54 -9.14
N LEU A 60 3.52 -17.21 -9.10
CA LEU A 60 2.63 -16.42 -8.24
C LEU A 60 1.26 -16.27 -8.90
N THR A 61 0.20 -16.53 -8.13
CA THR A 61 -1.16 -16.11 -8.48
C THR A 61 -1.51 -14.84 -7.74
N GLU A 62 -2.15 -13.89 -8.41
CA GLU A 62 -2.56 -12.61 -7.80
C GLU A 62 -4.07 -12.49 -7.74
N ILE A 63 -4.58 -12.01 -6.60
CA ILE A 63 -5.98 -11.64 -6.41
C ILE A 63 -6.03 -10.22 -5.84
N THR A 64 -6.76 -9.33 -6.51
CA THR A 64 -7.11 -8.02 -5.95
C THR A 64 -8.54 -8.07 -5.42
N LEU A 65 -8.72 -7.75 -4.15
CA LEU A 65 -10.03 -7.75 -3.49
C LEU A 65 -10.88 -6.59 -3.99
N HIS A 66 -12.15 -6.88 -4.29
CA HIS A 66 -13.13 -5.85 -4.59
C HIS A 66 -13.55 -5.13 -3.30
N LYS A 67 -13.85 -3.83 -3.38
CA LYS A 67 -14.18 -2.96 -2.23
C LYS A 67 -15.35 -3.49 -1.37
N SER A 68 -16.26 -4.26 -1.98
CA SER A 68 -17.46 -4.82 -1.35
C SER A 68 -17.27 -6.18 -0.66
N VAL A 69 -16.04 -6.69 -0.57
CA VAL A 69 -15.76 -7.98 0.09
C VAL A 69 -16.16 -7.91 1.57
N LYS A 70 -16.87 -8.94 2.03
CA LYS A 70 -17.35 -9.05 3.43
C LYS A 70 -16.63 -10.13 4.24
N LYS A 71 -16.10 -11.16 3.57
CA LYS A 71 -15.40 -12.30 4.20
C LYS A 71 -14.20 -12.69 3.35
N LEU A 72 -13.00 -12.55 3.92
CA LEU A 72 -11.75 -12.82 3.20
C LEU A 72 -11.68 -14.28 2.72
N PHE A 73 -11.80 -15.22 3.65
CA PHE A 73 -11.69 -16.66 3.37
C PHE A 73 -12.63 -17.12 2.25
N ALA A 74 -13.93 -16.83 2.39
CA ALA A 74 -14.94 -17.25 1.42
C ALA A 74 -14.70 -16.64 0.03
N THR A 75 -14.24 -15.38 -0.02
CA THR A 75 -13.92 -14.72 -1.29
C THR A 75 -12.76 -15.41 -1.99
N LEU A 76 -11.67 -15.68 -1.27
CA LEU A 76 -10.51 -16.37 -1.83
C LEU A 76 -10.86 -17.79 -2.28
N LYS A 77 -11.57 -18.56 -1.44
CA LYS A 77 -12.02 -19.91 -1.77
C LYS A 77 -12.90 -19.94 -3.02
N ASN A 78 -13.83 -18.99 -3.16
CA ASN A 78 -14.71 -18.91 -4.32
C ASN A 78 -13.97 -18.53 -5.61
N GLN A 79 -13.03 -17.58 -5.54
CA GLN A 79 -12.25 -17.17 -6.71
C GLN A 79 -11.27 -18.25 -7.18
N LEU A 80 -10.69 -19.01 -6.24
CA LEU A 80 -9.79 -20.12 -6.55
C LEU A 80 -10.55 -21.39 -6.98
N GLY A 81 -11.77 -21.59 -6.49
CA GLY A 81 -12.54 -22.81 -6.71
C GLY A 81 -11.80 -24.03 -6.13
N GLN A 82 -11.46 -25.00 -6.97
CA GLN A 82 -10.67 -26.17 -6.59
C GLN A 82 -9.15 -25.98 -6.81
N LYS A 83 -8.72 -24.84 -7.34
CA LYS A 83 -7.30 -24.60 -7.66
C LYS A 83 -6.49 -24.39 -6.38
N GLN A 84 -5.30 -24.98 -6.33
CA GLN A 84 -4.29 -24.76 -5.30
C GLN A 84 -3.06 -24.14 -5.98
N PRO A 85 -2.94 -22.79 -6.04
CA PRO A 85 -1.79 -22.15 -6.63
C PRO A 85 -0.51 -22.46 -5.84
N GLN A 86 0.66 -22.27 -6.47
CA GLN A 86 1.93 -22.52 -5.76
C GLN A 86 2.21 -21.45 -4.70
N ALA A 87 1.75 -20.21 -4.93
CA ALA A 87 1.64 -19.14 -3.94
C ALA A 87 0.54 -18.15 -4.35
N LEU A 88 -0.09 -17.51 -3.38
CA LEU A 88 -1.13 -16.51 -3.60
C LEU A 88 -0.73 -15.16 -3.02
N MET A 89 -0.78 -14.11 -3.85
CA MET A 89 -0.64 -12.71 -3.45
C MET A 89 -2.03 -12.07 -3.43
N VAL A 90 -2.40 -11.45 -2.31
CA VAL A 90 -3.69 -10.77 -2.14
C VAL A 90 -3.48 -9.28 -1.88
N PHE A 91 -4.19 -8.46 -2.63
CA PHE A 91 -4.12 -6.99 -2.59
C PHE A 91 -5.49 -6.36 -2.30
N GLY A 92 -5.49 -5.09 -1.90
CA GLY A 92 -6.71 -4.27 -1.84
C GLY A 92 -7.46 -4.32 -0.50
N LEU A 93 -6.83 -4.82 0.57
CA LEU A 93 -7.40 -4.76 1.92
C LEU A 93 -7.64 -3.32 2.37
N GLU A 94 -6.75 -2.40 2.00
CA GLU A 94 -6.83 -0.96 2.28
C GLU A 94 -8.03 -0.27 1.62
N SER A 95 -8.61 -0.88 0.58
CA SER A 95 -9.73 -0.30 -0.19
C SER A 95 -11.09 -0.90 0.18
N LEU A 96 -11.16 -1.78 1.19
CA LEU A 96 -12.40 -2.43 1.59
C LEU A 96 -13.29 -1.47 2.38
N SER A 97 -14.57 -1.38 2.00
CA SER A 97 -15.54 -0.55 2.72
C SER A 97 -15.78 -1.05 4.15
N ASN A 98 -15.69 -2.37 4.36
CA ASN A 98 -15.99 -3.03 5.63
C ASN A 98 -14.77 -3.77 6.19
N LEU A 99 -13.58 -3.17 6.11
CA LEU A 99 -12.32 -3.80 6.53
C LEU A 99 -12.42 -4.45 7.92
N GLU A 100 -12.97 -3.75 8.92
CA GLU A 100 -13.05 -4.27 10.29
C GLU A 100 -13.83 -5.58 10.38
N GLN A 101 -15.00 -5.65 9.72
CA GLN A 101 -15.81 -6.86 9.65
C GLN A 101 -15.07 -8.00 8.95
N VAL A 102 -14.34 -7.70 7.87
CA VAL A 102 -13.55 -8.69 7.12
C VAL A 102 -12.44 -9.27 7.99
N LEU A 103 -11.75 -8.45 8.76
CA LEU A 103 -10.67 -8.88 9.66
C LEU A 103 -11.22 -9.71 10.83
N THR A 104 -12.30 -9.26 11.49
CA THR A 104 -12.96 -10.03 12.55
C THR A 104 -13.45 -11.38 12.04
N ALA A 105 -14.06 -11.42 10.85
CA ALA A 105 -14.49 -12.67 10.23
C ALA A 105 -13.29 -13.60 9.91
N ALA A 106 -12.17 -13.05 9.44
CA ALA A 106 -10.95 -13.82 9.20
C ALA A 106 -10.40 -14.44 10.50
N ASN A 107 -10.46 -13.70 11.62
CA ASN A 107 -10.08 -14.23 12.93
C ASN A 107 -10.90 -15.45 13.35
N GLN A 108 -12.21 -15.37 13.17
CA GLN A 108 -13.15 -16.42 13.57
C GLN A 108 -12.94 -17.73 12.80
N VAL A 109 -12.53 -17.64 11.53
CA VAL A 109 -12.33 -18.82 10.65
C VAL A 109 -10.86 -19.09 10.37
N ARG A 110 -9.94 -18.66 11.24
CA ARG A 110 -8.48 -18.79 11.00
C ARG A 110 -8.07 -20.22 10.64
N GLU A 111 -8.65 -21.22 11.31
CA GLU A 111 -8.33 -22.63 11.08
C GLU A 111 -8.77 -23.10 9.69
N GLU A 112 -9.81 -22.49 9.13
CA GLU A 112 -10.32 -22.86 7.81
C GLU A 112 -9.30 -22.53 6.71
N PHE A 113 -8.47 -21.49 6.91
CA PHE A 113 -7.35 -21.20 6.01
C PHE A 113 -6.36 -22.37 5.98
N GLY A 114 -5.92 -22.84 7.15
CA GLY A 114 -4.96 -23.95 7.25
C GLY A 114 -5.51 -25.30 6.76
N LYS A 115 -6.83 -25.53 6.89
CA LYS A 115 -7.50 -26.76 6.42
C LYS A 115 -7.70 -26.79 4.91
N HIS A 116 -7.87 -25.64 4.26
CA HIS A 116 -8.31 -25.57 2.85
C HIS A 116 -7.23 -25.07 1.89
N PHE A 117 -6.27 -24.27 2.36
CA PHE A 117 -5.21 -23.71 1.54
C PHE A 117 -3.91 -24.45 1.80
N HIS A 118 -3.36 -25.07 0.76
CA HIS A 118 -2.11 -25.82 0.84
C HIS A 118 -1.01 -25.07 0.10
N PHE A 119 -0.93 -23.77 0.36
CA PHE A 119 0.01 -22.85 -0.29
C PHE A 119 0.26 -21.63 0.61
N PRO A 120 1.40 -20.95 0.41
CA PRO A 120 1.66 -19.66 1.04
C PRO A 120 0.69 -18.60 0.56
N LEU A 121 0.09 -17.90 1.52
CA LEU A 121 -0.78 -16.75 1.34
C LEU A 121 -0.04 -15.49 1.79
N VAL A 122 0.22 -14.58 0.86
CA VAL A 122 0.78 -13.27 1.14
C VAL A 122 -0.33 -12.22 1.08
N LEU A 123 -0.60 -11.56 2.19
CA LEU A 123 -1.47 -10.39 2.23
C LEU A 123 -0.61 -9.13 2.17
N TRP A 124 -0.80 -8.32 1.14
CA TRP A 124 -0.18 -6.99 1.08
C TRP A 124 -1.02 -6.01 1.89
N VAL A 125 -0.38 -5.38 2.87
CA VAL A 125 -1.04 -4.54 3.86
C VAL A 125 -0.32 -3.21 4.01
N THR A 126 -1.09 -2.15 4.27
CA THR A 126 -0.55 -0.88 4.75
C THR A 126 -0.41 -0.93 6.28
N ASP A 127 0.27 0.06 6.84
CA ASP A 127 0.40 0.24 8.30
C ASP A 127 -0.95 0.35 9.00
N GLU A 128 -1.91 0.98 8.34
CA GLU A 128 -3.26 1.12 8.87
C GLU A 128 -3.97 -0.24 8.91
N VAL A 129 -3.93 -1.00 7.81
CA VAL A 129 -4.50 -2.35 7.76
C VAL A 129 -3.82 -3.23 8.81
N MET A 130 -2.51 -3.12 8.95
CA MET A 130 -1.72 -3.87 9.92
C MET A 130 -2.14 -3.58 11.36
N ARG A 131 -2.29 -2.30 11.74
CA ARG A 131 -2.76 -1.91 13.08
C ARG A 131 -4.16 -2.45 13.37
N ARG A 132 -5.08 -2.36 12.39
CA ARG A 132 -6.44 -2.90 12.52
C ARG A 132 -6.43 -4.42 12.62
N LEU A 133 -5.54 -5.11 11.90
CA LEU A 133 -5.38 -6.55 11.95
C LEU A 133 -4.94 -7.03 13.34
N ILE A 134 -3.90 -6.42 13.91
CA ILE A 134 -3.42 -6.75 15.26
C ILE A 134 -4.54 -6.56 16.29
N ARG A 135 -5.33 -5.50 16.15
CA ARG A 135 -6.42 -5.17 17.08
C ARG A 135 -7.63 -6.09 16.94
N LEU A 136 -8.08 -6.36 15.72
CA LEU A 136 -9.38 -6.99 15.43
C LEU A 136 -9.28 -8.48 15.12
N ALA A 137 -8.08 -8.96 14.77
CA ALA A 137 -7.81 -10.34 14.41
C ALA A 137 -6.49 -10.85 15.00
N PRO A 138 -6.30 -10.77 16.34
CA PRO A 138 -5.03 -11.12 16.98
C PRO A 138 -4.64 -12.58 16.76
N ASP A 139 -5.59 -13.51 16.74
CA ASP A 139 -5.29 -14.93 16.52
C ASP A 139 -4.86 -15.18 15.08
N PHE A 140 -5.55 -14.59 14.11
CA PHE A 140 -5.15 -14.68 12.70
C PHE A 140 -3.78 -14.03 12.47
N TYR A 141 -3.52 -12.88 13.10
CA TYR A 141 -2.22 -12.23 13.06
C TYR A 141 -1.11 -13.11 13.67
N SER A 142 -1.37 -13.81 14.77
CA SER A 142 -0.37 -14.67 15.44
C SER A 142 0.17 -15.81 14.58
N TRP A 143 -0.58 -16.22 13.54
CA TRP A 143 -0.12 -17.22 12.55
C TRP A 143 0.76 -16.63 11.46
N ALA A 144 0.82 -15.30 11.35
CA ALA A 144 1.50 -14.64 10.28
C ALA A 144 2.97 -14.37 10.61
N THR A 145 3.84 -14.52 9.62
CA THR A 145 5.12 -13.82 9.58
C THR A 145 4.93 -12.49 8.85
N SER A 146 5.78 -11.50 9.15
CA SER A 146 5.69 -10.17 8.52
C SER A 146 7.03 -9.76 7.91
N VAL A 147 6.96 -9.12 6.75
CA VAL A 147 8.09 -8.52 6.04
C VAL A 147 7.73 -7.07 5.68
N GLU A 148 8.72 -6.17 5.65
CA GLU A 148 8.48 -4.74 5.44
C GLU A 148 9.29 -4.19 4.28
N PHE A 149 8.61 -3.50 3.37
CA PHE A 149 9.23 -2.76 2.27
C PHE A 149 9.12 -1.25 2.54
N ALA A 150 10.27 -0.58 2.55
CA ALA A 150 10.34 0.84 2.87
C ALA A 150 10.78 1.65 1.65
N ILE A 151 10.03 2.71 1.32
CA ILE A 151 10.37 3.61 0.22
C ILE A 151 11.63 4.43 0.57
N THR A 152 12.47 4.73 -0.42
CA THR A 152 13.63 5.61 -0.22
C THR A 152 13.18 7.06 -0.01
N THR A 153 14.06 7.96 0.40
CA THR A 153 13.70 9.39 0.55
C THR A 153 13.55 10.02 -0.83
N ASP A 154 14.40 9.65 -1.79
CA ASP A 154 14.32 10.19 -3.15
C ASP A 154 13.04 9.74 -3.85
N ASP A 155 12.67 8.46 -3.73
CA ASP A 155 11.43 7.94 -4.31
C ASP A 155 10.20 8.54 -3.63
N LEU A 156 10.28 8.86 -2.34
CA LEU A 156 9.20 9.51 -1.61
C LEU A 156 8.99 10.95 -2.05
N ILE A 157 10.07 11.70 -2.23
CA ILE A 157 10.05 13.05 -2.76
C ILE A 157 9.49 13.03 -4.19
N LYS A 158 9.99 12.12 -5.03
CA LYS A 158 9.52 11.95 -6.40
C LYS A 158 8.04 11.60 -6.45
N PHE A 159 7.54 10.77 -5.54
CA PHE A 159 6.12 10.45 -5.43
C PHE A 159 5.27 11.70 -5.16
N ILE A 160 5.71 12.58 -4.24
CA ILE A 160 5.00 13.83 -3.94
C ILE A 160 5.03 14.77 -5.14
N GLU A 161 6.19 14.97 -5.77
CA GLU A 161 6.34 15.82 -6.96
C GLU A 161 5.44 15.34 -8.10
N GLN A 162 5.45 14.04 -8.41
CA GLN A 162 4.60 13.45 -9.45
C GLN A 162 3.11 13.59 -9.14
N THR A 163 2.74 13.48 -7.87
CA THR A 163 1.34 13.67 -7.44
C THR A 163 0.93 15.13 -7.59
N ALA A 164 1.79 16.08 -7.20
CA ALA A 164 1.57 17.51 -7.40
C ALA A 164 1.39 17.85 -8.88
N ASP A 165 2.31 17.40 -9.73
CA ASP A 165 2.25 17.63 -11.18
C ASP A 165 0.96 17.05 -11.78
N ALA A 166 0.55 15.85 -11.38
CA ALA A 166 -0.69 15.22 -11.86
C ALA A 166 -1.95 15.97 -11.41
N VAL A 167 -1.98 16.47 -10.18
CA VAL A 167 -3.09 17.29 -9.67
C VAL A 167 -3.16 18.63 -10.40
N VAL A 168 -2.02 19.30 -10.60
CA VAL A 168 -1.94 20.55 -11.37
C VAL A 168 -2.45 20.33 -12.79
N ALA A 169 -1.97 19.30 -13.48
CA ALA A 169 -2.41 18.97 -14.83
C ALA A 169 -3.94 18.78 -14.91
N LYS A 170 -4.52 17.99 -14.00
CA LYS A 170 -5.99 17.81 -13.94
C LYS A 170 -6.76 19.12 -13.72
N VAL A 171 -6.24 20.00 -12.85
CA VAL A 171 -6.87 21.30 -12.58
C VAL A 171 -6.78 22.22 -13.81
N LEU A 172 -5.65 22.23 -14.52
CA LEU A 172 -5.48 23.00 -15.74
C LEU A 172 -6.39 22.48 -16.87
N ASP A 173 -6.50 21.16 -17.02
CA ASP A 173 -7.35 20.50 -18.02
C ASP A 173 -8.84 20.76 -17.80
N ALA A 174 -9.27 20.90 -16.54
CA ALA A 174 -10.66 21.25 -16.21
C ALA A 174 -11.06 22.65 -16.72
N GLY A 175 -10.08 23.54 -16.93
CA GLY A 175 -10.30 24.89 -17.44
C GLY A 175 -10.48 25.95 -16.35
N ALA A 176 -10.22 27.20 -16.71
CA ALA A 176 -10.26 28.33 -15.80
C ALA A 176 -11.65 28.50 -15.15
N GLY A 177 -11.67 28.72 -13.83
CA GLY A 177 -12.90 28.95 -13.05
C GLY A 177 -13.63 27.67 -12.61
N ILE A 178 -13.16 26.48 -13.00
CA ILE A 178 -13.71 25.21 -12.55
C ILE A 178 -12.91 24.69 -11.36
N PHE A 179 -13.57 24.58 -10.22
CA PHE A 179 -13.01 23.96 -9.04
C PHE A 179 -13.34 22.48 -9.02
N LEU A 180 -12.33 21.62 -9.16
CA LEU A 180 -12.51 20.18 -9.06
C LEU A 180 -12.77 19.76 -7.60
N ASP A 181 -13.67 18.81 -7.39
CA ASP A 181 -13.81 18.17 -6.09
C ASP A 181 -12.63 17.22 -5.83
N ASN A 182 -12.32 16.96 -4.55
CA ASN A 182 -11.25 16.05 -4.17
C ASN A 182 -11.48 14.62 -4.68
N THR A 183 -12.74 14.19 -4.85
CA THR A 183 -13.06 12.90 -5.49
C THR A 183 -12.55 12.80 -6.94
N ALA A 184 -12.61 13.89 -7.72
CA ALA A 184 -12.09 13.90 -9.10
C ALA A 184 -10.55 13.79 -9.15
N LEU A 185 -9.89 14.13 -8.04
CA LEU A 185 -8.45 14.06 -7.88
C LEU A 185 -7.98 12.79 -7.16
N ASN A 186 -8.90 11.95 -6.68
CA ASN A 186 -8.62 10.84 -5.77
C ASN A 186 -7.99 11.29 -4.44
N LEU A 187 -8.39 12.45 -3.93
CA LEU A 187 -7.90 13.05 -2.68
C LEU A 187 -9.01 13.11 -1.61
N GLU A 188 -10.13 12.44 -1.83
CA GLU A 188 -11.21 12.34 -0.86
C GLU A 188 -10.74 11.64 0.42
N ILE A 189 -11.42 11.91 1.54
CA ILE A 189 -11.11 11.31 2.83
C ILE A 189 -11.23 9.78 2.72
N GLY A 190 -10.15 9.07 3.11
CA GLY A 190 -10.07 7.61 3.01
C GLY A 190 -9.72 7.07 1.62
N SER A 191 -9.42 7.94 0.65
CA SER A 191 -8.86 7.49 -0.64
C SER A 191 -7.44 6.94 -0.46
N PRO A 192 -7.04 5.89 -1.22
CA PRO A 192 -5.70 5.32 -1.13
C PRO A 192 -4.58 6.35 -1.37
N LEU A 193 -4.75 7.25 -2.34
CA LEU A 193 -3.73 8.25 -2.67
C LEU A 193 -3.55 9.26 -1.53
N ARG A 194 -4.63 9.72 -0.90
CA ARG A 194 -4.53 10.57 0.30
C ARG A 194 -3.82 9.86 1.44
N THR A 195 -4.12 8.58 1.70
CA THR A 195 -3.43 7.81 2.74
C THR A 195 -1.94 7.61 2.43
N GLU A 196 -1.56 7.41 1.16
CA GLU A 196 -0.17 7.37 0.72
C GLU A 196 0.55 8.72 0.95
N LEU A 197 -0.12 9.84 0.65
CA LEU A 197 0.41 11.19 0.87
C LEU A 197 0.56 11.54 2.35
N GLU A 198 -0.44 11.23 3.18
CA GLU A 198 -0.37 11.39 4.63
C GLU A 198 0.79 10.58 5.23
N SER A 199 0.96 9.34 4.76
CA SER A 199 2.09 8.47 5.15
C SER A 199 3.43 9.07 4.70
N ALA A 200 3.50 9.58 3.46
CA ALA A 200 4.68 10.19 2.90
C ALA A 200 5.13 11.42 3.69
N ARG A 201 4.19 12.30 4.00
CA ARG A 201 4.44 13.51 4.79
C ARG A 201 4.97 13.15 6.17
N GLN A 202 4.29 12.25 6.87
CA GLN A 202 4.71 11.83 8.21
C GLN A 202 6.11 11.21 8.16
N GLU A 203 6.40 10.41 7.14
CA GLU A 203 7.68 9.74 7.00
C GLU A 203 8.82 10.72 6.64
N LEU A 204 8.59 11.73 5.81
CA LEU A 204 9.56 12.81 5.56
C LEU A 204 9.89 13.60 6.83
N ILE A 205 8.87 13.93 7.63
CA ILE A 205 9.04 14.61 8.93
C ILE A 205 9.87 13.75 9.88
N THR A 206 9.50 12.47 10.04
CA THR A 206 10.23 11.53 10.91
C THR A 206 11.68 11.33 10.46
N ARG A 207 11.95 11.38 9.15
CA ARG A 207 13.31 11.27 8.61
C ARG A 207 14.12 12.57 8.71
N GLY A 208 13.50 13.70 9.03
CA GLY A 208 14.15 15.03 9.01
C GLY A 208 14.68 15.38 7.62
N ALA A 209 13.97 14.98 6.56
CA ALA A 209 14.43 15.18 5.19
C ALA A 209 14.46 16.68 4.85
N ARG A 210 15.58 17.15 4.28
CA ARG A 210 15.69 18.52 3.78
C ARG A 210 15.13 18.57 2.37
N LEU A 211 13.98 19.20 2.22
CA LEU A 211 13.38 19.47 0.92
C LEU A 211 14.03 20.72 0.31
N ASN A 212 14.24 20.72 -1.00
CA ASN A 212 14.54 21.95 -1.71
C ASN A 212 13.26 22.80 -1.87
N ARG A 213 13.43 24.03 -2.33
CA ARG A 213 12.33 25.00 -2.47
C ARG A 213 11.16 24.46 -3.32
N LYS A 214 11.45 23.79 -4.44
CA LYS A 214 10.44 23.21 -5.33
C LYS A 214 9.67 22.05 -4.66
N GLN A 215 10.38 21.20 -3.94
CA GLN A 215 9.82 20.05 -3.23
C GLN A 215 8.90 20.49 -2.10
N GLU A 216 9.31 21.52 -1.37
CA GLU A 216 8.49 22.16 -0.33
C GLU A 216 7.25 22.81 -0.96
N ALA A 217 7.40 23.51 -2.08
CA ALA A 217 6.27 24.09 -2.82
C ALA A 217 5.25 23.04 -3.25
N SER A 218 5.73 21.89 -3.74
CA SER A 218 4.88 20.76 -4.19
C SER A 218 4.13 20.12 -3.02
N LEU A 219 4.81 19.95 -1.88
CA LEU A 219 4.20 19.40 -0.66
C LEU A 219 3.13 20.35 -0.11
N GLU A 220 3.43 21.64 0.02
CA GLU A 220 2.48 22.66 0.49
C GLU A 220 1.25 22.75 -0.44
N PHE A 221 1.43 22.62 -1.75
CA PHE A 221 0.32 22.57 -2.71
C PHE A 221 -0.62 21.38 -2.45
N ILE A 222 -0.05 20.18 -2.28
CA ILE A 222 -0.83 18.97 -2.03
C ILE A 222 -1.55 19.05 -0.68
N ILE A 223 -0.88 19.51 0.39
CA ILE A 223 -1.52 19.69 1.71
C ILE A 223 -2.67 20.68 1.62
N GLY A 224 -2.47 21.80 0.93
CA GLY A 224 -3.53 22.77 0.68
C GLY A 224 -4.72 22.17 -0.07
N ARG A 225 -4.51 21.12 -0.88
CA ARG A 225 -5.56 20.40 -1.59
C ARG A 225 -6.29 19.35 -0.74
N GLU A 226 -5.56 18.65 0.13
CA GLU A 226 -6.13 17.66 1.04
C GLU A 226 -7.02 18.29 2.11
N LEU A 227 -6.62 19.48 2.58
CA LEU A 227 -7.40 20.34 3.44
C LEU A 227 -8.49 20.99 2.59
N ASP A 228 -9.75 20.72 2.92
CA ASP A 228 -10.90 21.30 2.22
C ASP A 228 -10.71 22.83 2.09
N ASN A 229 -10.94 23.37 0.89
CA ASN A 229 -10.75 24.79 0.55
C ASN A 229 -11.55 25.77 1.45
N LEU A 230 -12.52 25.25 2.20
CA LEU A 230 -13.30 25.99 3.18
C LEU A 230 -12.54 26.27 4.49
N GLN A 231 -11.37 25.66 4.70
CA GLN A 231 -10.55 25.85 5.90
C GLN A 231 -9.49 26.93 5.68
N GLN A 232 -9.33 27.85 6.65
CA GLN A 232 -8.29 28.88 6.60
C GLN A 232 -6.89 28.29 6.43
N ASP A 233 -6.67 27.08 6.94
CA ASP A 233 -5.39 26.36 6.84
C ASP A 233 -5.05 26.00 5.38
N ALA A 234 -6.04 25.60 4.56
CA ALA A 234 -5.84 25.27 3.16
C ALA A 234 -5.27 26.47 2.36
N ARG A 235 -5.81 27.67 2.61
CA ARG A 235 -5.35 28.91 1.99
C ARG A 235 -3.90 29.22 2.34
N GLN A 236 -3.50 29.07 3.61
CA GLN A 236 -2.13 29.34 4.02
C GLN A 236 -1.14 28.42 3.31
N HIS A 237 -1.49 27.14 3.14
CA HIS A 237 -0.69 26.19 2.40
C HIS A 237 -0.54 26.57 0.91
N TYR A 238 -1.61 27.05 0.26
CA TYR A 238 -1.51 27.57 -1.10
C TYR A 238 -0.63 28.81 -1.21
N GLU A 239 -0.76 29.77 -0.29
CA GLU A 239 0.06 30.99 -0.27
C GLU A 239 1.56 30.66 -0.06
N ARG A 240 1.86 29.69 0.82
CA ARG A 240 3.24 29.20 1.01
C ARG A 240 3.77 28.50 -0.22
N SER A 241 2.97 27.62 -0.83
CA SER A 241 3.35 26.96 -2.08
C SER A 241 3.70 27.99 -3.16
N LEU A 242 2.84 29.01 -3.36
CA LEU A 242 3.08 30.07 -4.33
C LEU A 242 4.34 30.88 -4.05
N ALA A 243 4.66 31.16 -2.78
CA ALA A 243 5.87 31.89 -2.41
C ALA A 243 7.16 31.06 -2.65
N LEU A 244 7.05 29.74 -2.70
CA LEU A 244 8.15 28.82 -2.91
C LEU A 244 8.41 28.52 -4.40
N TRP A 245 7.40 28.62 -5.26
CA TRP A 245 7.51 28.47 -6.72
C TRP A 245 8.30 29.59 -7.40
#